data_AF-A0A529QLX7-F1
#
_entry.id   AF-A0A529QLX7-F1
#
_cell.length_a   1.000
_cell.length_b   1.000
_cell.length_c   1.000
_cell.angle_alpha   90.00
_cell.angle_beta   90.00
_cell.angle_gamma   90.00
#
_symmetry.space_group_name_H-M   'P 1'
#
loop_
_entity.id
_entity.type
_entity.pdbx_description
1 polymer ?
#
loop_
_entity_poly.entity_id
_entity_poly.type
_entity_poly.pdbx_seq_one_letter_code
_entity_poly.pdbx_strand_id
1 'polypeptide(L)' 'GFDIRGIRPPTVPEGTSRLRISLTLNVDEADISAMVEALVGVLATA' A
#
# COMPACT_ATOMS: atom_id res chain seq x y z
N GLY A 1 -8.61 0.36 9.48
CA GLY A 1 -8.06 1.15 8.36
C GLY A 1 -6.57 0.89 8.24
N PHE A 2 -5.94 1.21 7.10
CA PHE A 2 -4.55 0.83 6.80
C PHE A 2 -3.61 2.06 6.77
N ASP A 3 -2.44 1.99 7.41
CA ASP A 3 -1.37 3.02 7.29
C ASP A 3 -0.40 2.63 6.17
N ILE A 4 -0.68 3.06 4.94
CA ILE A 4 0.18 2.82 3.78
C ILE A 4 0.83 4.15 3.37
N ARG A 5 2.16 4.18 3.35
CA ARG A 5 2.91 5.40 3.04
C ARG A 5 3.40 5.41 1.59
N GLY A 6 3.04 6.45 0.86
CA GLY A 6 3.64 6.75 -0.44
C GLY A 6 5.08 7.26 -0.28
N ILE A 7 5.99 6.72 -1.09
CA ILE A 7 7.33 7.24 -1.29
C ILE A 7 7.34 8.00 -2.61
N ARG A 8 7.79 9.26 -2.57
CA ARG A 8 7.76 10.20 -3.69
C ARG A 8 9.12 10.92 -3.83
N PRO A 9 9.39 11.56 -4.98
CA PRO A 9 10.54 12.44 -5.12
C PRO A 9 10.65 13.48 -3.99
N PRO A 10 11.86 13.81 -3.52
CA PRO A 10 13.17 13.41 -4.06
C PRO A 10 13.68 12.04 -3.60
N THR A 11 12.93 11.29 -2.78
CA THR A 11 13.40 10.02 -2.18
C THR A 11 13.48 8.87 -3.19
N VAL A 12 12.74 8.96 -4.29
CA VAL A 12 12.81 8.04 -5.44
C VAL A 12 12.90 8.85 -6.73
N PRO A 13 13.42 8.28 -7.84
CA PRO A 13 13.39 8.94 -9.15
C PRO A 13 11.98 9.38 -9.57
N GLU A 14 11.91 10.48 -10.32
CA GLU A 14 10.67 10.95 -10.93
C GLU A 14 9.99 9.84 -11.74
N GLY A 15 8.65 9.80 -11.67
CA GLY A 15 7.85 8.77 -12.35
C GLY A 15 7.88 7.38 -11.69
N THR A 16 8.61 7.20 -10.58
CA THR A 16 8.69 5.91 -9.86
C THR A 16 8.13 5.95 -8.44
N SER A 17 7.22 6.90 -8.19
CA SER A 17 6.45 6.96 -6.94
C SER A 17 5.75 5.64 -6.67
N ARG A 18 5.81 5.17 -5.43
CA ARG A 18 5.30 3.84 -5.04
C ARG A 18 4.79 3.82 -3.61
N LEU A 19 3.89 2.90 -3.32
CA LEU A 19 3.42 2.64 -1.97
C LEU A 19 4.39 1.69 -1.25
N ARG A 20 4.69 1.97 0.03
CA ARG A 20 5.43 1.07 0.89
C ARG A 20 4.46 0.38 1.85
N ILE A 21 4.37 -0.93 1.72
CA ILE A 21 3.59 -1.80 2.60
C ILE A 21 4.57 -2.64 3.41
N SER A 22 4.45 -2.61 4.73
CA SER A 22 5.30 -3.37 5.65
C SER A 22 4.44 -4.35 6.42
N LEU A 23 4.68 -5.64 6.19
CA LEU A 23 4.01 -6.70 6.94
C LEU A 23 4.85 -7.05 8.17
N THR A 24 4.16 -7.27 9.29
CA THR A 24 4.75 -7.73 10.55
C THR A 24 4.04 -9.00 11.00
N LEU A 25 4.53 -9.68 12.04
CA LEU A 25 3.89 -10.90 12.56
C LEU A 25 2.64 -10.64 13.42
N ASN A 26 2.18 -9.38 13.51
CA ASN A 26 1.05 -8.97 14.35
C ASN A 26 -0.25 -8.76 13.55
N VAL A 27 -0.32 -9.24 12.31
CA VAL A 27 -1.50 -9.10 11.44
C VAL A 27 -2.01 -10.48 11.04
N ASP A 28 -3.32 -10.61 10.96
CA ASP A 28 -3.97 -11.86 10.58
C ASP A 28 -4.29 -11.86 9.07
N GLU A 29 -4.55 -13.05 8.50
CA GLU A 29 -4.85 -13.20 7.07
C GLU A 29 -6.10 -12.41 6.64
N ALA A 30 -7.07 -12.26 7.55
CA ALA A 30 -8.26 -11.45 7.32
C ALA A 30 -7.92 -9.96 7.14
N ASP A 31 -6.97 -9.42 7.92
CA ASP A 31 -6.54 -8.04 7.81
C ASP A 31 -5.81 -7.79 6.47
N ILE A 32 -4.97 -8.76 6.06
CA ILE A 32 -4.28 -8.71 4.78
C ILE A 32 -5.29 -8.73 3.63
N SER A 33 -6.27 -9.62 3.69
CA SER A 33 -7.33 -9.72 2.67
C SER A 33 -8.11 -8.41 2.56
N ALA A 34 -8.54 -7.83 3.68
CA ALA A 34 -9.24 -6.56 3.70
C ALA A 34 -8.39 -5.40 3.13
N MET A 35 -7.07 -5.39 3.40
CA MET A 35 -6.14 -4.40 2.86
C MET A 35 -6.04 -4.50 1.33
N VAL A 36 -5.91 -5.73 0.81
CA VAL A 36 -5.80 -5.97 -0.63
C VAL A 36 -7.09 -5.57 -1.35
N GLU A 37 -8.26 -5.94 -0.83
CA GLU A 37 -9.55 -5.54 -1.41
C GLU A 37 -9.69 -4.02 -1.51
N ALA A 38 -9.30 -3.29 -0.45
CA ALA A 38 -9.29 -1.83 -0.46
C ALA A 38 -8.33 -1.26 -1.52
N LEU A 39 -7.13 -1.85 -1.67
CA LEU A 39 -6.17 -1.42 -2.69
C LEU A 39 -6.68 -1.70 -4.10
N VAL A 40 -7.30 -2.85 -4.35
CA VAL A 40 -7.91 -3.19 -5.64
C VAL A 40 -8.99 -2.17 -6.00
N GLY A 41 -9.88 -1.85 -5.05
CA GLY A 41 -10.94 -0.87 -5.28
C GLY A 41 -10.44 0.50 -5.72
N VAL A 42 -9.29 0.95 -5.19
CA VAL A 42 -8.70 2.25 -5.55
C VAL A 42 -7.86 2.15 -6.83
N LEU A 43 -6.99 1.15 -6.95
CA LEU A 43 -6.05 1.02 -8.07
C LEU A 43 -6.74 0.61 -9.38
N ALA A 44 -7.86 -0.11 -9.33
CA ALA A 44 -8.64 -0.43 -10.53
C ALA A 44 -9.28 0.80 -11.18
N THR A 45 -9.33 1.93 -10.46
CA THR A 45 -9.93 3.19 -10.93
C THR A 45 -8.91 4.27 -11.28
N ALA A 46 -7.61 3.98 -11.12
CA ALA A 46 -6.50 4.89 -11.38
C ALA A 46 -5.84 4.62 -12.75
#